data_AF-A0A1F4NRF7-F1
#
_entry.id   AF-A0A1F4NRF7-F1
#
_cell.length_a   1.000
_cell.length_b   1.000
_cell.length_c   1.000
_cell.angle_alpha   90.00
_cell.angle_beta   90.00
_cell.angle_gamma   90.00
#
_symmetry.space_group_name_H-M   'P 1'
#
loop_
_entity.id
_entity.type
_entity.pdbx_description
1 polymer ?
#
loop_
_entity_poly.entity_id
_entity_poly.type
_entity_poly.pdbx_seq_one_letter_code
_entity_poly.pdbx_strand_id
1 'polypeptide(L)'
;MGGLSQFIVGILTILTLSSGPSAPAVDPMALASLSNFLVGRNSPLPAEELLKYDNWEMIVALSCAESGYGTKLGGEYNAWGIKDYQLGSSKFGRTRDFGSWAESIEFTSELLYKYDPEDGEPAPRGMVRSWKSVRPYEHWIGNVEYALRDIRANVLV
;
A
#
# COMPACT_ATOMS: atom_id res chain seq x y z
N MET A 1 -26.52 25.08 58.53
CA MET A 1 -27.02 26.03 57.51
C MET A 1 -25.81 26.74 56.90
N GLY A 2 -25.62 26.64 55.58
CA GLY A 2 -24.73 27.47 54.73
C GLY A 2 -23.21 27.39 55.00
N GLY A 3 -22.31 27.23 54.04
CA GLY A 3 -22.42 27.26 52.59
C GLY A 3 -21.10 26.79 51.97
N LEU A 4 -21.22 26.24 50.77
CA LEU A 4 -20.16 25.74 49.90
C LEU A 4 -19.32 26.90 49.32
N SER A 5 -18.01 26.69 49.18
CA SER A 5 -17.27 27.27 48.05
C SER A 5 -16.22 26.27 47.59
N GLN A 6 -16.56 25.56 46.51
CA GLN A 6 -15.69 24.65 45.80
C GLN A 6 -14.83 25.48 44.84
N PHE A 7 -13.51 25.43 44.98
CA PHE A 7 -12.59 25.89 43.95
C PHE A 7 -12.52 24.83 42.86
N ILE A 8 -13.23 25.06 41.75
CA ILE A 8 -13.00 24.32 40.50
C ILE A 8 -11.77 24.96 39.85
N VAL A 9 -10.62 24.29 39.97
CA VAL A 9 -9.46 24.59 39.11
C VAL A 9 -9.70 23.87 37.79
N GLY A 10 -10.25 24.60 36.81
CA GLY A 10 -10.36 24.12 35.44
C GLY A 10 -8.96 23.98 34.84
N ILE A 11 -8.51 22.73 34.64
CA ILE A 11 -7.33 22.46 33.81
C ILE A 11 -7.77 22.65 32.36
N LEU A 12 -7.40 23.79 31.78
CA LEU A 12 -7.50 24.04 30.35
C LEU A 12 -6.39 23.23 29.66
N THR A 13 -6.70 22.01 29.23
CA THR A 13 -5.82 21.24 28.35
C THR A 13 -5.84 21.90 26.97
N ILE A 14 -4.80 22.68 26.66
CA ILE A 14 -4.58 23.16 25.30
C ILE A 14 -4.21 21.94 24.46
N LEU A 15 -5.17 21.46 23.67
CA LEU A 15 -4.93 20.60 22.51
C LEU A 15 -4.06 21.41 21.55
N THR A 16 -2.75 21.24 21.64
CA THR A 16 -1.85 21.61 20.54
C THR A 16 -2.16 20.64 19.41
N LEU A 17 -3.02 21.04 18.46
CA LEU A 17 -3.02 20.43 17.14
C LEU A 17 -1.61 20.66 16.59
N SER A 18 -0.77 19.64 16.68
CA SER A 18 0.45 19.55 15.89
C SER A 18 0.00 19.64 14.44
N SER A 19 0.19 20.81 13.84
CA SER A 19 0.15 20.97 12.38
C SER A 19 1.40 20.27 11.85
N GLY A 20 1.37 18.93 11.85
CA GLY A 20 2.26 18.16 11.00
C GLY A 20 2.06 18.64 9.56
N PRO A 21 3.08 18.51 8.69
CA PRO A 21 2.90 18.81 7.28
C PRO A 21 1.65 18.09 6.81
N SER A 22 0.66 18.87 6.35
CA SER A 22 -0.54 18.34 5.72
C SER A 22 -0.06 17.39 4.63
N ALA A 23 -0.39 16.10 4.76
CA ALA A 23 -0.15 15.14 3.70
C ALA A 23 -0.58 15.81 2.38
N PRO A 24 0.24 15.74 1.31
CA PRO A 24 -0.11 16.38 0.05
C PRO A 24 -1.55 15.99 -0.29
N ALA A 25 -2.39 16.99 -0.53
CA ALA A 25 -3.79 16.73 -0.82
C ALA A 25 -3.85 15.81 -2.04
N VAL A 26 -4.39 14.60 -1.85
CA VAL A 26 -4.55 13.64 -2.94
C VAL A 26 -5.35 14.31 -4.04
N ASP A 27 -4.82 14.29 -5.27
CA ASP A 27 -5.50 14.87 -6.43
C ASP A 27 -6.90 14.23 -6.58
N PRO A 28 -7.99 15.02 -6.48
CA PRO A 28 -9.35 14.49 -6.60
C PRO A 28 -9.61 13.77 -7.93
N MET A 29 -8.95 14.19 -9.02
CA MET A 29 -9.09 13.52 -10.31
C MET A 29 -8.40 12.15 -10.31
N ALA A 30 -7.14 12.09 -9.86
CA ALA A 30 -6.43 10.82 -9.69
C ALA A 30 -7.18 9.85 -8.77
N LEU A 31 -7.74 10.35 -7.65
CA LEU A 31 -8.53 9.55 -6.71
C LEU A 31 -9.78 8.95 -7.38
N ALA A 32 -10.54 9.76 -8.11
CA ALA A 32 -11.74 9.30 -8.79
C ALA A 32 -11.41 8.25 -9.88
N SER A 33 -10.39 8.51 -10.70
CA SER A 33 -9.97 7.61 -11.78
C SER A 33 -9.47 6.28 -11.23
N LEU A 34 -8.60 6.29 -10.21
CA LEU A 34 -8.09 5.06 -9.60
C LEU A 34 -9.21 4.28 -8.88
N SER A 35 -10.08 4.98 -8.14
CA SER A 35 -11.22 4.34 -7.48
C SER A 35 -12.12 3.62 -8.48
N ASN A 36 -12.50 4.28 -9.59
CA ASN A 36 -13.31 3.68 -10.64
C ASN A 36 -12.62 2.47 -11.29
N PHE A 37 -11.32 2.58 -11.55
CA PHE A 37 -10.52 1.49 -12.09
C PHE A 37 -10.54 0.26 -11.17
N LEU A 38 -10.32 0.46 -9.86
CA LEU A 38 -10.31 -0.62 -8.86
C LEU A 38 -11.69 -1.24 -8.66
N VAL A 39 -12.75 -0.41 -8.62
CA VAL A 39 -14.15 -0.89 -8.58
C VAL A 39 -14.45 -1.76 -9.80
N GLY A 40 -14.04 -1.35 -11.00
CA GLY A 40 -14.19 -2.14 -12.23
C GLY A 40 -13.47 -3.49 -12.21
N ARG A 41 -12.56 -3.71 -11.24
CA ARG A 41 -11.84 -4.98 -11.02
C ARG A 41 -12.32 -5.76 -9.80
N ASN A 42 -13.36 -5.29 -9.12
CA ASN A 42 -13.80 -5.82 -7.82
C ASN A 42 -12.67 -5.83 -6.77
N SER A 43 -11.75 -4.85 -6.86
CA SER A 43 -10.61 -4.76 -5.97
C SER A 43 -11.02 -4.20 -4.61
N PRO A 44 -10.60 -4.80 -3.49
CA PRO A 44 -10.79 -4.24 -2.15
C PRO A 44 -9.75 -3.15 -1.80
N LEU A 45 -8.77 -2.90 -2.67
CA LEU A 45 -7.69 -1.95 -2.40
C LEU A 45 -8.23 -0.50 -2.31
N PRO A 46 -7.92 0.26 -1.24
CA PRO A 46 -8.35 1.64 -1.11
C PRO A 46 -7.46 2.60 -1.94
N ALA A 47 -8.06 3.27 -2.93
CA ALA A 47 -7.37 4.22 -3.80
C ALA A 47 -6.71 5.38 -3.02
N GLU A 48 -7.37 5.87 -1.97
CA GLU A 48 -6.87 6.97 -1.14
C GLU A 48 -5.57 6.62 -0.40
N GLU A 49 -5.40 5.36 0.01
CA GLU A 49 -4.17 4.90 0.66
C GLU A 49 -3.05 4.67 -0.36
N LEU A 50 -3.40 4.14 -1.54
CA LEU A 50 -2.44 3.92 -2.62
C LEU A 50 -1.81 5.23 -3.10
N LEU A 51 -2.61 6.29 -3.29
CA LEU A 51 -2.15 7.58 -3.83
C LEU A 51 -1.27 8.39 -2.87
N LYS A 52 -0.98 7.88 -1.66
CA LYS A 52 0.00 8.48 -0.75
C LYS A 52 1.45 8.18 -1.16
N TYR A 53 1.67 7.24 -2.08
CA TYR A 53 3.00 6.74 -2.44
C TYR A 53 3.30 7.01 -3.93
N ASP A 54 4.49 7.52 -4.23
CA ASP A 54 4.91 7.82 -5.61
C ASP A 54 5.01 6.57 -6.50
N ASN A 55 5.23 5.40 -5.90
CA ASN A 55 5.32 4.10 -6.58
C ASN A 55 3.97 3.36 -6.66
N TRP A 56 2.83 4.03 -6.44
CA TRP A 56 1.50 3.40 -6.39
C TRP A 56 1.14 2.61 -7.66
N GLU A 57 1.55 3.07 -8.85
CA GLU A 57 1.31 2.36 -10.10
C GLU A 57 1.85 0.93 -10.05
N MET A 58 3.07 0.78 -9.53
CA MET A 58 3.73 -0.51 -9.38
C MET A 58 3.05 -1.35 -8.29
N ILE A 59 2.68 -0.75 -7.15
CA ILE A 59 1.94 -1.44 -6.08
C ILE A 59 0.65 -2.07 -6.64
N VAL A 60 -0.12 -1.32 -7.42
CA VAL A 60 -1.37 -1.81 -8.04
C VAL A 60 -1.07 -2.87 -9.08
N ALA A 61 -0.09 -2.65 -9.97
CA ALA A 61 0.28 -3.62 -11.00
C ALA A 61 0.74 -4.97 -10.43
N LEU A 62 1.50 -4.95 -9.34
CA LEU A 62 1.92 -6.17 -8.64
C LEU A 62 0.73 -6.90 -8.02
N SER A 63 -0.23 -6.18 -7.43
CA SER A 63 -1.44 -6.83 -6.90
C SER A 63 -2.27 -7.53 -7.98
N CYS A 64 -2.26 -7.03 -9.22
CA CYS A 64 -2.85 -7.72 -10.37
C CYS A 64 -2.20 -9.09 -10.58
N ALA A 65 -0.87 -9.12 -10.66
CA ALA A 65 -0.11 -10.34 -10.95
C ALA A 65 -0.22 -11.38 -9.82
N GLU A 66 -0.26 -10.93 -8.57
CA GLU A 66 -0.21 -11.79 -7.38
C GLU A 66 -1.61 -12.30 -6.95
N SER A 67 -2.62 -11.43 -6.99
CA SER A 67 -3.93 -11.72 -6.39
C SER A 67 -5.12 -11.27 -7.23
N GLY A 68 -4.90 -10.83 -8.47
CA GLY A 68 -5.94 -10.26 -9.31
C GLY A 68 -6.56 -9.02 -8.66
N TYR A 69 -5.71 -8.05 -8.29
CA TYR A 69 -6.08 -6.81 -7.60
C TYR A 69 -6.69 -7.06 -6.21
N GLY A 70 -6.16 -8.02 -5.45
CA GLY A 70 -6.67 -8.33 -4.12
C GLY A 70 -7.96 -9.16 -4.08
N THR A 71 -8.46 -9.65 -5.22
CA THR A 71 -9.66 -10.52 -5.27
C THR A 71 -9.39 -11.92 -4.71
N LYS A 72 -8.11 -12.34 -4.68
CA LYS A 72 -7.66 -13.64 -4.15
C LYS A 72 -6.51 -13.43 -3.17
N LEU A 73 -6.84 -13.06 -1.92
CA LEU A 73 -5.85 -12.78 -0.89
C LEU A 73 -5.18 -14.05 -0.37
N GLY A 74 -3.88 -13.96 -0.10
CA GLY A 74 -3.11 -15.03 0.55
C GLY A 74 -3.08 -14.95 2.08
N GLY A 75 -3.60 -13.86 2.66
CA GLY A 75 -3.63 -13.51 4.09
C GLY A 75 -4.46 -12.22 4.29
N GLU A 76 -4.66 -11.80 5.53
CA GLU A 76 -5.44 -10.58 5.80
C GLU A 76 -4.73 -9.33 5.22
N TYR A 77 -5.46 -8.57 4.39
CA TYR A 77 -4.98 -7.38 3.69
C TYR A 77 -3.68 -7.58 2.89
N ASN A 78 -3.39 -8.80 2.41
CA ASN A 78 -2.15 -9.12 1.71
C ASN A 78 -2.41 -9.49 0.25
N ALA A 79 -2.35 -8.49 -0.63
CA ALA A 79 -2.57 -8.63 -2.07
C ALA A 79 -1.30 -9.01 -2.86
N TRP A 80 -0.14 -9.14 -2.21
CA TRP A 80 1.17 -9.30 -2.87
C TRP A 80 1.91 -10.59 -2.47
N GLY A 81 1.25 -11.47 -1.70
CA GLY A 81 1.83 -12.76 -1.29
C GLY A 81 3.02 -12.65 -0.33
N ILE A 82 3.16 -11.49 0.35
CA ILE A 82 4.29 -11.20 1.24
C ILE A 82 4.35 -12.24 2.36
N LYS A 83 5.54 -12.83 2.56
CA LYS A 83 5.78 -13.81 3.61
C LYS A 83 6.21 -13.13 4.90
N ASP A 84 5.82 -13.74 6.01
CA ASP A 84 6.25 -13.31 7.35
C ASP A 84 7.59 -13.95 7.68
N TYR A 85 8.61 -13.13 7.91
CA TYR A 85 9.93 -13.56 8.37
C TYR A 85 10.33 -12.93 9.70
N GLN A 86 9.36 -12.41 10.47
CA GLN A 86 9.62 -11.90 11.80
C GLN A 86 10.00 -13.04 12.74
N LEU A 87 11.18 -12.95 13.36
CA LEU A 87 11.65 -13.95 14.32
C LEU A 87 10.64 -14.08 15.47
N GLY A 88 10.20 -15.32 15.73
CA GLY A 88 9.20 -15.61 16.76
C GLY A 88 7.74 -15.55 16.27
N SER A 89 7.48 -15.19 15.02
CA SER A 89 6.13 -15.26 14.45
C SER A 89 5.63 -16.71 14.35
N SER A 90 4.38 -16.94 14.75
CA SER A 90 3.68 -18.21 14.52
C SER A 90 3.40 -18.49 13.04
N LYS A 91 3.56 -17.48 12.18
CA LYS A 91 3.41 -17.55 10.72
C LYS A 91 4.73 -17.47 9.97
N PHE A 92 5.87 -17.66 10.63
CA PHE A 92 7.18 -17.61 9.98
C PHE A 92 7.22 -18.49 8.70
N GLY A 93 7.63 -17.90 7.58
CA GLY A 93 7.68 -18.50 6.24
C GLY A 93 6.33 -18.63 5.53
N ARG A 94 5.20 -18.30 6.17
CA ARG A 94 3.86 -18.31 5.58
C ARG A 94 3.46 -16.90 5.15
N THR A 95 2.33 -16.77 4.46
CA THR A 95 1.80 -15.44 4.09
C THR A 95 1.48 -14.65 5.35
N ARG A 96 1.96 -13.41 5.38
CA ARG A 96 1.75 -12.46 6.48
C ARG A 96 0.31 -11.95 6.48
N ASP A 97 -0.26 -11.81 7.67
CA ASP A 97 -1.45 -10.99 7.87
C ASP A 97 -1.02 -9.58 8.28
N PHE A 98 -1.70 -8.58 7.75
CA PHE A 98 -1.59 -7.20 8.19
C PHE A 98 -2.84 -6.82 8.96
N GLY A 99 -2.77 -5.78 9.79
CA GLY A 99 -3.93 -5.28 10.52
C GLY A 99 -4.86 -4.39 9.68
N SER A 100 -4.35 -3.85 8.57
CA SER A 100 -5.12 -2.97 7.68
C SER A 100 -4.51 -2.89 6.27
N TRP A 101 -5.28 -2.36 5.32
CA TRP A 101 -4.76 -1.98 4.01
C TRP A 101 -3.69 -0.90 4.07
N ALA A 102 -3.82 0.09 4.97
CA ALA A 102 -2.83 1.15 5.11
C ALA A 102 -1.46 0.58 5.47
N GLU A 103 -1.41 -0.30 6.49
CA GLU A 103 -0.16 -0.98 6.91
C GLU A 103 0.43 -1.83 5.78
N SER A 104 -0.41 -2.60 5.07
CA SER A 104 0.10 -3.50 4.03
C SER A 104 0.58 -2.77 2.78
N ILE A 105 -0.07 -1.66 2.41
CA ILE A 105 0.36 -0.79 1.31
C ILE A 105 1.66 -0.09 1.68
N GLU A 106 1.78 0.46 2.89
CA GLU A 106 3.01 1.08 3.41
C GLU A 106 4.18 0.10 3.32
N PHE A 107 4.01 -1.08 3.92
CA PHE A 107 5.04 -2.12 3.92
C PHE A 107 5.39 -2.58 2.50
N THR A 108 4.41 -2.65 1.59
CA THR A 108 4.66 -3.00 0.19
C THR A 108 5.44 -1.89 -0.53
N SER A 109 5.08 -0.63 -0.32
CA SER A 109 5.80 0.52 -0.88
C SER A 109 7.26 0.53 -0.43
N GLU A 110 7.50 0.35 0.87
CA GLU A 110 8.85 0.26 1.45
C GLU A 110 9.66 -0.89 0.85
N LEU A 111 9.03 -2.06 0.67
CA LEU A 111 9.66 -3.19 0.00
C LEU A 111 10.01 -2.90 -1.46
N LEU A 112 9.34 -1.96 -2.13
CA LEU A 112 9.64 -1.63 -3.52
C LEU A 112 10.81 -0.65 -3.66
N TYR A 113 11.07 0.18 -2.65
CA TYR A 113 12.18 1.15 -2.70
C TYR A 113 13.56 0.50 -2.89
N LYS A 114 13.74 -0.77 -2.51
CA LYS A 114 14.98 -1.52 -2.84
C LYS A 114 15.21 -1.73 -4.34
N TYR A 115 14.22 -1.44 -5.17
CA TYR A 115 14.30 -1.50 -6.63
C TYR A 115 14.24 -0.13 -7.28
N ASP A 116 14.22 0.96 -6.52
CA ASP A 116 14.27 2.30 -7.08
C ASP A 116 15.56 2.50 -7.89
N PRO A 117 15.59 3.42 -8.88
CA PRO A 117 16.76 3.61 -9.74
C PRO A 117 18.08 3.83 -9.00
N GLU A 118 18.03 4.35 -7.76
CA GLU A 118 19.21 4.57 -6.92
C GLU A 118 19.80 3.25 -6.37
N ASP A 119 18.94 2.26 -6.08
CA ASP A 119 19.29 1.03 -5.36
C ASP A 119 19.05 -0.26 -6.20
N GLY A 120 18.37 -0.18 -7.34
CA GLY A 120 17.99 -1.31 -8.18
C GLY A 120 17.41 -0.96 -9.56
N GLU A 121 16.61 -1.87 -10.10
CA GLU A 121 15.95 -1.69 -11.40
C GLU A 121 14.42 -1.78 -11.22
N PRO A 122 13.67 -0.65 -11.30
CA PRO A 122 12.25 -0.61 -10.92
C PRO A 122 11.33 -1.26 -11.97
N ALA A 123 11.88 -1.61 -13.14
CA ALA A 123 11.15 -2.37 -14.14
C ALA A 123 10.91 -3.81 -13.65
N PRO A 124 9.78 -4.45 -13.96
CA PRO A 124 9.48 -5.82 -13.50
C PRO A 124 10.59 -6.83 -13.84
N ARG A 125 11.17 -6.71 -15.04
CA ARG A 125 12.32 -7.52 -15.46
C ARG A 125 13.55 -7.30 -14.59
N GLY A 126 13.79 -6.06 -14.17
CA GLY A 126 14.88 -5.70 -13.28
C GLY A 126 14.71 -6.24 -11.87
N MET A 127 13.49 -6.14 -11.33
CA MET A 127 13.13 -6.75 -10.06
C MET A 127 13.41 -8.26 -10.07
N VAL A 128 12.92 -9.00 -11.07
CA VAL A 128 13.13 -10.46 -11.15
C VAL A 128 14.60 -10.83 -11.29
N ARG A 129 15.42 -10.03 -12.00
CA ARG A 129 16.87 -10.27 -12.11
C ARG A 129 17.60 -10.26 -10.76
N SER A 130 17.08 -9.50 -9.79
CA SER A 130 17.64 -9.43 -8.43
C SER A 130 17.26 -10.64 -7.55
N TRP A 131 16.27 -11.43 -7.94
CA TRP A 131 15.75 -12.54 -7.14
C TRP A 131 16.68 -13.76 -7.24
N LYS A 132 17.54 -13.93 -6.24
CA LYS A 132 18.39 -15.12 -6.12
C LYS A 132 17.48 -16.35 -6.01
N SER A 133 17.54 -17.23 -7.01
CA SER A 133 16.90 -18.57 -7.06
C SER A 133 15.53 -18.70 -7.74
N VAL A 134 15.05 -17.67 -8.45
CA VAL A 134 13.82 -17.79 -9.26
C VAL A 134 14.21 -17.79 -10.74
N ARG A 135 13.85 -18.84 -11.50
CA ARG A 135 13.98 -18.81 -12.97
C ARG A 135 13.15 -17.64 -13.51
N PRO A 136 13.51 -16.99 -14.63
CA PRO A 136 12.76 -15.86 -15.17
C PRO A 136 11.27 -16.19 -15.26
N TYR A 137 10.47 -15.51 -14.45
CA TYR A 137 9.03 -15.70 -14.39
C TYR A 137 8.39 -14.82 -15.47
N GLU A 138 8.65 -15.16 -16.74
CA GLU A 138 8.22 -14.37 -17.91
C GLU A 138 6.71 -14.07 -17.89
N HIS A 139 5.90 -15.03 -17.42
CA HIS A 139 4.46 -14.84 -17.23
C HIS A 139 4.13 -13.74 -16.21
N TRP A 140 4.88 -13.67 -15.11
CA TRP A 140 4.70 -12.63 -14.09
C TRP A 140 5.11 -11.27 -14.64
N ILE A 141 6.26 -11.19 -15.31
CA ILE A 141 6.75 -9.95 -15.95
C ILE A 141 5.68 -9.42 -16.92
N GLY A 142 5.16 -10.29 -17.79
CA GLY A 142 4.11 -9.92 -18.74
C GLY A 142 2.82 -9.46 -18.07
N ASN A 143 2.41 -10.09 -16.96
CA ASN A 143 1.22 -9.67 -16.22
C ASN A 143 1.39 -8.28 -15.58
N VAL A 144 2.55 -8.01 -14.99
CA VAL A 144 2.85 -6.70 -14.38
C VAL A 144 2.94 -5.61 -15.46
N GLU A 145 3.65 -5.87 -16.56
CA GLU A 145 3.75 -4.93 -17.69
C GLU A 145 2.39 -4.63 -18.33
N TYR A 146 1.55 -5.66 -18.49
CA TYR A 146 0.18 -5.49 -18.97
C TYR A 146 -0.63 -4.59 -18.02
N ALA A 147 -0.56 -4.86 -16.71
CA ALA A 147 -1.28 -4.08 -15.70
C ALA A 147 -0.80 -2.63 -15.66
N LEU A 148 0.51 -2.37 -15.73
CA LEU A 148 1.06 -1.01 -15.80
C LEU A 148 0.53 -0.25 -17.01
N ARG A 149 0.52 -0.87 -18.20
CA ARG A 149 -0.02 -0.25 -19.41
C ARG A 149 -1.50 0.06 -19.28
N ASP A 150 -2.26 -0.86 -18.70
CA ASP A 150 -3.70 -0.73 -18.49
C ASP A 150 -4.04 0.37 -17.47
N ILE A 151 -3.30 0.46 -16.36
CA ILE A 151 -3.43 1.57 -15.39
C ILE A 151 -3.16 2.91 -16.08
N ARG A 152 -2.05 3.02 -16.81
CA ARG A 152 -1.67 4.27 -17.48
C ARG A 152 -2.70 4.71 -18.52
N ALA A 153 -3.32 3.76 -19.22
CA ALA A 153 -4.33 4.05 -20.24
C ALA A 153 -5.71 4.43 -19.66
N ASN A 154 -6.03 4.02 -18.42
CA ASN A 154 -7.37 4.20 -17.84
C ASN A 154 -7.42 5.11 -16.61
N VAL A 155 -6.26 5.45 -16.02
CA VAL A 155 -6.18 6.27 -14.80
C VAL A 155 -5.45 7.60 -15.03
N LEU A 156 -4.46 7.63 -15.92
CA LEU A 156 -3.56 8.79 -16.11
C LEU A 156 -3.84 9.60 -17.39
N VAL A 157 -4.92 9.28 -18.12
CA VAL A 157 -5.31 9.95 -19.37
C VAL A 157 -6.32 11.06 -19.11
#